data_AF-A0A7K4G3J2-F1
#
_entry.id   AF-A0A7K4G3J2-F1
#
_cell.length_a   1.000
_cell.length_b   1.000
_cell.length_c   1.000
_cell.angle_alpha   90.00
_cell.angle_beta   90.00
_cell.angle_gamma   90.00
#
_symmetry.space_group_name_H-M   'P 1'
#
loop_
_entity.id
_entity.type
_entity.pdbx_description
1 polymer ?
#
loop_
_entity_poly.entity_id
_entity_poly.type
_entity_poly.pdbx_seq_one_letter_code
_entity_poly.pdbx_strand_id
1 'polypeptide(L)'
;MKAQVSAPIELLIAVFVMGLSLALAFSVLNQTSQEQCYAELKTESLKLQAAMQNVALGNTPTSRTVYYKKPSSCGALPLEGIRIVYYSNPAYCGACPNNYGSCWQINPVSYDFKTDSFYSIQQAVVCVDISGRFEISDDTACLLDENGNPSGTPISLNPGTCPDGSKTCSDDNSGVPKSVYDSSSPENSPSRFYTIGRTSKGYEITLTKGISVVNGVEAGQINVCVKER
;
A
#
# COMPACT_ATOMS: atom_id res chain seq x y z
N MET A 1 32.23 59.06 -30.92
CA MET A 1 31.76 57.67 -30.68
C MET A 1 32.34 57.20 -29.36
N LYS A 2 31.52 57.03 -28.31
CA LYS A 2 31.83 56.23 -27.11
C LYS A 2 30.61 56.20 -26.20
N ALA A 3 30.00 55.03 -26.08
CA ALA A 3 29.33 54.48 -24.89
C ALA A 3 28.37 53.37 -25.34
N GLN A 4 28.89 52.15 -25.50
CA GLN A 4 28.07 50.96 -25.69
C GLN A 4 28.67 49.86 -24.82
N VAL A 5 28.51 49.98 -23.50
CA VAL A 5 28.89 48.94 -22.53
C VAL A 5 27.94 49.00 -21.33
N SER A 6 26.77 48.37 -21.42
CA SER A 6 26.02 47.95 -20.22
C SER A 6 25.04 46.78 -20.45
N ALA A 7 24.90 46.26 -21.67
CA ALA A 7 23.90 45.23 -21.97
C ALA A 7 24.23 43.77 -21.56
N PRO A 8 25.49 43.28 -21.55
CA PRO A 8 25.72 41.83 -21.42
C PRO A 8 25.58 41.30 -19.99
N ILE A 9 25.83 42.11 -18.96
CA ILE A 9 25.76 41.67 -17.56
C ILE A 9 24.31 41.66 -17.06
N GLU A 10 23.49 42.65 -17.40
CA GLU A 10 22.06 42.68 -17.06
C GLU A 10 21.29 41.52 -17.70
N LEU A 11 21.59 41.20 -18.96
CA LEU A 11 20.98 40.06 -19.64
C LEU A 11 21.35 38.74 -18.94
N LEU A 12 22.59 38.60 -18.48
CA LEU A 12 23.09 37.41 -17.81
C LEU A 12 22.45 37.23 -16.42
N ILE A 13 22.31 38.32 -15.66
CA ILE A 13 21.59 38.33 -14.37
C ILE A 13 20.12 37.96 -14.58
N ALA A 14 19.45 38.52 -15.59
CA ALA A 14 18.06 38.21 -15.90
C ALA A 14 17.85 36.73 -16.24
N VAL A 15 18.76 36.12 -17.01
CA VAL A 15 18.73 34.68 -17.33
C VAL A 15 18.94 33.82 -16.10
N PHE A 16 19.87 34.20 -15.21
CA PHE A 16 20.10 33.48 -13.95
C PHE A 16 18.87 33.54 -13.03
N VAL A 17 18.27 34.73 -12.86
CA VAL A 17 17.08 34.90 -12.02
C VAL A 17 15.89 34.14 -12.59
N MET A 18 15.67 34.18 -13.91
CA MET A 18 14.62 33.36 -14.55
C MET A 18 14.88 31.86 -14.39
N GLY A 19 16.12 31.40 -14.57
CA GLY A 19 16.49 30.00 -14.40
C GLY A 19 16.27 29.47 -12.98
N LEU A 20 16.66 30.26 -11.97
CA LEU A 20 16.41 29.95 -10.56
C LEU A 20 14.91 29.95 -10.23
N SER A 21 14.15 30.91 -10.76
CA SER A 21 12.70 31.01 -10.53
C SER A 21 11.96 29.82 -11.12
N LEU A 22 12.32 29.39 -12.34
CA LEU A 22 11.76 28.20 -12.98
C LEU A 22 12.12 26.92 -12.21
N ALA A 23 13.38 26.77 -11.78
CA ALA A 23 13.79 25.61 -11.00
C ALA A 23 13.01 25.48 -9.68
N LEU A 24 12.80 26.59 -8.97
CA LEU A 24 11.98 26.62 -7.76
C LEU A 24 10.51 26.31 -8.06
N ALA A 25 9.95 26.87 -9.13
CA ALA A 25 8.58 26.59 -9.54
C ALA A 25 8.39 25.10 -9.87
N PHE A 26 9.32 24.47 -10.60
CA PHE A 26 9.26 23.03 -10.88
C PHE A 26 9.41 22.18 -9.61
N SER A 27 10.28 22.58 -8.68
CA SER A 27 10.43 21.89 -7.39
C SER A 27 9.12 21.91 -6.60
N VAL A 28 8.47 23.08 -6.50
CA VAL A 28 7.19 23.24 -5.78
C VAL A 28 6.07 22.47 -6.46
N LEU A 29 5.97 22.53 -7.79
CA LEU A 29 4.97 21.77 -8.55
C LEU A 29 5.14 20.26 -8.36
N ASN A 30 6.38 19.76 -8.36
CA ASN A 30 6.67 18.35 -8.16
C ASN A 30 6.36 17.88 -6.72
N GLN A 31 6.65 18.72 -5.71
CA GLN A 31 6.25 18.43 -4.33
C GLN A 31 4.72 18.40 -4.18
N THR A 32 4.03 19.36 -4.79
CA THR A 32 2.57 19.45 -4.74
C THR A 32 1.91 18.24 -5.39
N SER A 33 2.39 17.78 -6.55
CA SER A 33 1.83 16.61 -7.22
C SER A 33 2.08 15.31 -6.44
N GLN A 34 3.23 15.19 -5.78
CA GLN A 34 3.55 14.07 -4.91
C GLN A 34 2.65 14.03 -3.67
N GLU A 35 2.43 15.17 -3.01
CA GLU A 35 1.52 15.27 -1.86
C GLU A 35 0.07 14.97 -2.23
N GLN A 36 -0.39 15.45 -3.38
CA GLN A 36 -1.72 15.10 -3.91
C GLN A 36 -1.85 13.60 -4.14
N CYS A 37 -0.84 12.95 -4.72
CA CYS A 37 -0.82 11.50 -4.91
C CYS A 37 -0.89 10.73 -3.59
N TYR A 38 -0.17 11.18 -2.55
CA TYR A 38 -0.26 10.59 -1.22
C TYR A 38 -1.62 10.77 -0.58
N ALA A 39 -2.26 11.92 -0.75
CA ALA A 39 -3.62 12.17 -0.29
C ALA A 39 -4.65 11.27 -0.99
N GLU A 40 -4.51 11.05 -2.30
CA GLU A 40 -5.34 10.11 -3.06
C GLU A 40 -5.15 8.68 -2.56
N LEU A 41 -3.91 8.21 -2.42
CA LEU A 41 -3.61 6.87 -1.87
C LEU A 41 -4.19 6.67 -0.46
N LYS A 42 -4.05 7.69 0.39
CA LYS A 42 -4.62 7.66 1.74
C LYS A 42 -6.14 7.56 1.68
N THR A 43 -6.78 8.30 0.78
CA THR A 43 -8.23 8.25 0.57
C THR A 43 -8.70 6.86 0.14
N GLU A 44 -8.00 6.22 -0.81
CA GLU A 44 -8.30 4.84 -1.24
C GLU A 44 -8.06 3.83 -0.11
N SER A 45 -7.01 4.02 0.68
CA SER A 45 -6.72 3.19 1.87
C SER A 45 -7.78 3.35 2.96
N LEU A 46 -8.33 4.55 3.17
CA LEU A 46 -9.44 4.81 4.09
C LEU A 46 -10.74 4.12 3.63
N LYS A 47 -11.01 4.06 2.31
CA LYS A 47 -12.15 3.31 1.77
C LYS A 47 -12.02 1.81 2.07
N LEU A 48 -10.83 1.25 1.85
CA LEU A 48 -10.53 -0.15 2.16
C LEU A 48 -10.63 -0.41 3.66
N GLN A 49 -10.08 0.48 4.50
CA GLN A 49 -10.19 0.41 5.97
C GLN A 49 -11.65 0.35 6.41
N ALA A 50 -12.49 1.26 5.92
CA ALA A 50 -13.90 1.31 6.26
C ALA A 50 -14.63 0.03 5.85
N ALA A 51 -14.31 -0.54 4.69
CA ALA A 51 -14.88 -1.82 4.27
C ALA A 51 -14.43 -2.98 5.15
N MET A 52 -13.14 -3.06 5.50
CA MET A 52 -12.61 -4.06 6.44
C MET A 52 -13.31 -3.97 7.79
N GLN A 53 -13.47 -2.77 8.34
CA GLN A 53 -14.18 -2.54 9.61
C GLN A 53 -15.65 -2.96 9.52
N ASN A 54 -16.35 -2.57 8.45
CA ASN A 54 -17.74 -2.96 8.25
C ASN A 54 -17.92 -4.48 8.14
N VAL A 55 -17.01 -5.17 7.45
CA VAL A 55 -17.04 -6.63 7.33
C VAL A 55 -16.71 -7.28 8.68
N ALA A 56 -15.70 -6.79 9.39
CA ALA A 56 -15.32 -7.32 10.70
C ALA A 56 -16.45 -7.20 11.74
N LEU A 57 -17.15 -6.06 11.77
CA LEU A 57 -18.23 -5.77 12.72
C LEU A 57 -19.60 -6.33 12.30
N GLY A 58 -19.80 -6.66 11.02
CA GLY A 58 -21.05 -7.20 10.50
C GLY A 58 -21.34 -8.64 10.96
N ASN A 59 -22.58 -9.11 10.75
CA ASN A 59 -22.95 -10.51 10.99
C ASN A 59 -22.59 -11.38 9.77
N THR A 60 -22.20 -12.64 9.98
CA THR A 60 -21.90 -13.55 8.87
C THR A 60 -23.17 -13.96 8.11
N PRO A 61 -23.21 -13.95 6.76
CA PRO A 61 -22.20 -13.41 5.84
C PRO A 61 -22.41 -11.90 5.59
N THR A 62 -21.39 -11.09 5.91
CA THR A 62 -21.32 -9.68 5.48
C THR A 62 -20.24 -9.58 4.41
N SER A 63 -20.55 -8.96 3.27
CA SER A 63 -19.60 -8.75 2.19
C SER A 63 -19.57 -7.29 1.74
N ARG A 64 -18.39 -6.79 1.38
CA ARG A 64 -18.16 -5.43 0.86
C ARG A 64 -17.13 -5.47 -0.25
N THR A 65 -17.45 -4.83 -1.37
CA THR A 65 -16.52 -4.63 -2.48
C THR A 65 -16.02 -3.20 -2.50
N VAL A 66 -14.71 -3.02 -2.60
CA VAL A 66 -14.03 -1.73 -2.72
C VAL A 66 -13.23 -1.71 -4.01
N TYR A 67 -13.41 -0.64 -4.77
CA TYR A 67 -12.51 -0.31 -5.85
C TYR A 67 -11.35 0.49 -5.28
N TYR A 68 -10.15 -0.08 -5.31
CA TYR A 68 -8.92 0.57 -4.89
C TYR A 68 -8.19 1.08 -6.13
N LYS A 69 -8.27 2.37 -6.39
CA LYS A 69 -7.58 3.00 -7.52
C LYS A 69 -6.14 3.31 -7.14
N LYS A 70 -5.17 2.60 -7.72
CA LYS A 70 -3.75 2.87 -7.50
C LYS A 70 -3.19 3.75 -8.63
N PRO A 71 -2.62 4.93 -8.36
CA PRO A 71 -1.80 5.63 -9.34
C PRO A 71 -0.61 4.76 -9.78
N SER A 72 -0.03 5.04 -10.95
CA SER A 72 1.17 4.32 -11.40
C SER A 72 2.42 4.74 -10.62
N SER A 73 2.51 6.02 -10.25
CA SER A 73 3.60 6.57 -9.44
C SER A 73 3.15 7.80 -8.64
N CYS A 74 3.85 8.10 -7.55
CA CYS A 74 3.81 9.38 -6.87
C CYS A 74 5.14 10.11 -7.08
N GLY A 75 5.20 10.99 -8.07
CA GLY A 75 6.44 11.61 -8.51
C GLY A 75 7.41 10.56 -9.09
N ALA A 76 8.62 10.47 -8.54
CA ALA A 76 9.65 9.52 -8.97
C ALA A 76 9.47 8.10 -8.38
N LEU A 77 8.45 7.90 -7.54
CA LEU A 77 8.27 6.67 -6.78
C LEU A 77 7.21 5.79 -7.45
N PRO A 78 7.58 4.67 -8.09
CA PRO A 78 6.63 3.75 -8.68
C PRO A 78 5.84 3.04 -7.58
N LEU A 79 4.52 2.96 -7.75
CA LEU A 79 3.66 2.26 -6.82
C LEU A 79 3.52 0.80 -7.23
N GLU A 80 3.81 -0.08 -6.29
CA GLU A 80 3.88 -1.52 -6.53
C GLU A 80 2.60 -2.24 -6.14
N GLY A 81 2.01 -1.83 -5.02
CA GLY A 81 0.86 -2.51 -4.46
C GLY A 81 0.50 -2.03 -3.08
N ILE A 82 -0.25 -2.85 -2.36
CA ILE A 82 -0.68 -2.59 -0.99
C ILE A 82 -0.37 -3.80 -0.11
N ARG A 83 0.12 -3.53 1.11
CA ARG A 83 0.33 -4.51 2.17
C ARG A 83 -0.76 -4.30 3.22
N ILE A 84 -1.53 -5.34 3.52
CA ILE A 84 -2.35 -5.38 4.72
C ILE A 84 -1.53 -6.10 5.78
N VAL A 85 -1.19 -5.40 6.86
CA VAL A 85 -0.22 -5.86 7.84
C VAL A 85 -0.88 -5.95 9.21
N TYR A 86 -0.73 -7.09 9.86
CA TYR A 86 -0.97 -7.22 11.29
C TYR A 86 0.34 -7.10 12.04
N TYR A 87 0.35 -6.31 13.11
CA TYR A 87 1.44 -6.25 14.08
C TYR A 87 0.94 -6.74 15.43
N SER A 88 1.56 -7.78 15.98
CA SER A 88 1.30 -8.25 17.34
C SER A 88 2.11 -7.51 18.39
N ASN A 89 3.11 -6.72 17.99
CA ASN A 89 3.90 -5.88 18.88
C ASN A 89 3.47 -4.40 18.72
N PRO A 90 3.03 -3.73 19.81
CA PRO A 90 2.56 -2.34 19.74
C PRO A 90 3.66 -1.35 19.34
N ALA A 91 4.94 -1.70 19.45
CA ALA A 91 6.05 -0.86 19.00
C ALA A 91 5.99 -0.56 17.49
N TYR A 92 5.36 -1.44 16.69
CA TYR A 92 5.19 -1.26 15.25
C TYR A 92 3.84 -0.60 14.88
N CYS A 93 3.03 -0.26 15.88
CA CYS A 93 1.70 0.34 15.72
C CYS A 93 1.71 1.87 15.69
N GLY A 94 2.81 2.51 15.27
CA GLY A 94 2.96 3.97 15.29
C GLY A 94 1.87 4.75 14.55
N ALA A 95 1.27 4.16 13.50
CA ALA A 95 0.16 4.76 12.76
C ALA A 95 -1.23 4.54 13.42
N CYS A 96 -1.30 3.74 14.48
CA CYS A 96 -2.51 3.32 15.17
C CYS A 96 -2.54 3.86 16.60
N PRO A 97 -3.16 5.03 16.83
CA PRO A 97 -3.17 5.67 18.16
C PRO A 97 -3.94 4.87 19.22
N ASN A 98 -4.91 4.04 18.80
CA ASN A 98 -5.76 3.23 19.68
C ASN A 98 -5.35 1.76 19.72
N ASN A 99 -4.06 1.43 19.53
CA ASN A 99 -3.64 0.03 19.55
C ASN A 99 -3.76 -0.57 20.96
N TYR A 100 -4.54 -1.65 21.11
CA TYR A 100 -4.69 -2.39 22.37
C TYR A 100 -3.74 -3.60 22.41
N GLY A 101 -2.44 -3.34 22.25
CA GLY A 101 -1.39 -4.36 22.23
C GLY A 101 -1.15 -5.02 20.87
N SER A 102 -2.00 -4.77 19.87
CA SER A 102 -1.78 -5.17 18.48
C SER A 102 -2.50 -4.19 17.54
N CYS A 103 -2.21 -4.22 16.25
CA CYS A 103 -2.90 -3.38 15.27
C CYS A 103 -2.85 -3.95 13.85
N TRP A 104 -3.80 -3.49 13.04
CA TRP A 104 -3.82 -3.69 11.60
C TRP A 104 -3.52 -2.39 10.87
N GLN A 105 -2.76 -2.47 9.78
CA GLN A 105 -2.43 -1.32 8.94
C GLN A 105 -2.55 -1.67 7.45
N ILE A 106 -2.99 -0.71 6.65
CA ILE A 106 -2.93 -0.74 5.19
C ILE A 106 -1.77 0.15 4.76
N ASN A 107 -0.77 -0.47 4.13
CA ASN A 107 0.51 0.12 3.80
C ASN A 107 0.69 0.12 2.29
N PRO A 108 0.48 1.25 1.59
CA PRO A 108 0.89 1.38 0.20
C PRO A 108 2.40 1.18 0.06
N VAL A 109 2.81 0.42 -0.95
CA VAL A 109 4.20 0.03 -1.17
C VAL A 109 4.69 0.57 -2.49
N SER A 110 5.91 1.09 -2.46
CA SER A 110 6.67 1.50 -3.63
C SER A 110 8.01 0.80 -3.66
N TYR A 111 8.63 0.77 -4.84
CA TYR A 111 9.93 0.17 -5.06
C TYR A 111 10.93 1.23 -5.51
N ASP A 112 12.10 1.26 -4.86
CA ASP A 112 13.20 2.13 -5.27
C ASP A 112 14.20 1.32 -6.08
N PHE A 113 14.29 1.62 -7.38
CA PHE A 113 15.26 1.02 -8.29
C PHE A 113 16.71 1.35 -7.94
N LYS A 114 16.97 2.43 -7.20
CA LYS A 114 18.34 2.84 -6.83
C LYS A 114 18.90 2.01 -5.69
N THR A 115 18.07 1.73 -4.69
CA THR A 115 18.46 0.91 -3.53
C THR A 115 18.05 -0.55 -3.68
N ASP A 116 17.35 -0.89 -4.77
CA ASP A 116 16.74 -2.21 -5.01
C ASP A 116 15.91 -2.65 -3.80
N SER A 117 15.06 -1.76 -3.27
CA SER A 117 14.31 -2.04 -2.05
C SER A 117 12.87 -1.54 -2.12
N PHE A 118 11.97 -2.30 -1.50
CA PHE A 118 10.60 -1.86 -1.27
C PHE A 118 10.53 -0.98 -0.02
N TYR A 119 9.61 -0.02 -0.01
CA TYR A 119 9.33 0.79 1.18
C TYR A 119 7.85 1.15 1.25
N SER A 120 7.37 1.34 2.47
CA SER A 120 6.01 1.81 2.70
C SER A 120 5.96 3.33 2.63
N ILE A 121 4.93 3.85 1.96
CA ILE A 121 4.66 5.28 1.89
C ILE A 121 3.96 5.71 3.18
N GLN A 122 4.76 6.12 4.16
CA GLN A 122 4.32 6.41 5.53
C GLN A 122 3.16 7.41 5.60
N GLN A 123 3.12 8.41 4.71
CA GLN A 123 2.08 9.44 4.66
C GLN A 123 0.70 8.89 4.30
N ALA A 124 0.66 7.75 3.60
CA ALA A 124 -0.55 7.09 3.14
C ALA A 124 -0.90 5.82 3.93
N VAL A 125 -0.13 5.49 4.98
CA VAL A 125 -0.45 4.39 5.89
C VAL A 125 -1.74 4.70 6.65
N VAL A 126 -2.64 3.72 6.71
CA VAL A 126 -3.93 3.84 7.38
C VAL A 126 -4.08 2.72 8.42
N CYS A 127 -4.43 3.10 9.64
CA CYS A 127 -4.76 2.14 10.70
C CYS A 127 -6.15 1.54 10.46
N VAL A 128 -6.27 0.22 10.63
CA VAL A 128 -7.54 -0.49 10.64
C VAL A 128 -7.90 -0.81 12.08
N ASP A 129 -8.76 0.01 12.68
CA ASP A 129 -9.21 -0.15 14.06
C ASP A 129 -10.30 -1.24 14.11
N ILE A 130 -9.86 -2.51 14.22
CA ILE A 130 -10.72 -3.68 14.43
C ILE A 130 -10.28 -4.39 15.71
N SER A 131 -11.24 -4.62 16.60
CA SER A 131 -11.01 -5.34 17.85
C SER A 131 -10.96 -6.84 17.59
N GLY A 132 -9.82 -7.48 17.87
CA GLY A 132 -9.65 -8.94 17.78
C GLY A 132 -8.67 -9.39 16.69
N ARG A 133 -8.17 -10.61 16.84
CA ARG A 133 -7.33 -11.26 15.83
C ARG A 133 -8.25 -11.84 14.75
N PHE A 134 -8.32 -11.16 13.60
CA PHE A 134 -8.95 -11.72 12.41
C PHE A 134 -7.89 -12.41 11.56
N GLU A 135 -8.21 -13.55 10.98
CA GLU A 135 -7.36 -14.15 9.95
C GLU A 135 -7.75 -13.58 8.59
N ILE A 136 -6.75 -13.20 7.78
CA ILE A 136 -6.98 -12.87 6.38
C ILE A 136 -6.63 -14.11 5.55
N SER A 137 -7.50 -14.44 4.62
CA SER A 137 -7.36 -15.59 3.71
C SER A 137 -7.74 -15.19 2.29
N ASP A 138 -7.09 -15.83 1.33
CA ASP A 138 -7.46 -15.72 -0.08
C ASP A 138 -8.73 -16.52 -0.37
N ASP A 139 -9.68 -15.90 -1.06
CA ASP A 139 -10.88 -16.55 -1.58
C ASP A 139 -10.71 -16.84 -3.07
N THR A 140 -10.00 -17.93 -3.39
CA THR A 140 -9.79 -18.34 -4.79
C THR A 140 -11.09 -18.70 -5.51
N ALA A 141 -12.19 -18.99 -4.78
CA ALA A 141 -13.48 -19.31 -5.38
C ALA A 141 -14.11 -18.09 -6.06
N CYS A 142 -13.73 -16.88 -5.67
CA CYS A 142 -14.23 -15.65 -6.27
C CYS A 142 -13.74 -15.40 -7.70
N LEU A 143 -12.75 -16.18 -8.15
CA LEU A 143 -12.19 -16.14 -9.50
C LEU A 143 -13.01 -16.95 -10.49
N LEU A 144 -14.04 -17.65 -10.03
CA LEU A 144 -14.89 -18.48 -10.84
C LEU A 144 -16.16 -17.71 -11.23
N ASP A 145 -16.62 -17.88 -12.47
CA ASP A 145 -17.95 -17.44 -12.90
C ASP A 145 -19.04 -18.36 -12.31
N GLU A 146 -20.30 -18.03 -12.59
CA GLU A 146 -21.48 -18.81 -12.19
C GLU A 146 -21.47 -20.27 -12.68
N ASN A 147 -20.61 -20.60 -13.65
CA ASN A 147 -20.43 -21.93 -14.22
C ASN A 147 -19.15 -22.62 -13.70
N GLY A 148 -18.44 -22.02 -12.75
CA GLY A 148 -17.21 -22.56 -12.19
C GLY A 148 -15.96 -22.35 -13.05
N ASN A 149 -16.01 -21.50 -14.09
CA ASN A 149 -14.85 -21.24 -14.95
C ASN A 149 -14.07 -20.01 -14.46
N PRO A 150 -12.74 -19.97 -14.65
CA PRO A 150 -11.93 -18.80 -14.33
C PRO A 150 -12.41 -17.55 -15.10
N SER A 151 -12.94 -16.55 -14.40
CA SER A 151 -13.58 -15.35 -14.98
C SER A 151 -12.73 -14.07 -14.83
N GLY A 152 -11.52 -14.18 -14.29
CA GLY A 152 -10.62 -13.05 -14.12
C GLY A 152 -9.17 -13.45 -13.99
N THR A 153 -8.26 -12.48 -14.10
CA THR A 153 -6.85 -12.66 -13.75
C THR A 153 -6.73 -12.55 -12.23
N PRO A 154 -6.47 -13.64 -11.49
CA PRO A 154 -6.19 -13.55 -10.07
C PRO A 154 -5.00 -12.66 -9.81
N ILE A 155 -5.18 -11.70 -8.91
CA ILE A 155 -4.04 -11.13 -8.20
C ILE A 155 -3.93 -11.95 -6.92
N SER A 156 -2.92 -12.81 -6.91
CA SER A 156 -2.61 -13.67 -5.77
C SER A 156 -2.36 -12.81 -4.52
N LEU A 157 -3.04 -13.17 -3.44
CA LEU A 157 -2.83 -12.63 -2.10
C LEU A 157 -1.79 -13.49 -1.41
N ASN A 158 -0.51 -13.37 -1.81
CA ASN A 158 0.50 -14.20 -1.17
C ASN A 158 0.82 -13.68 0.25
N PRO A 159 0.92 -14.59 1.23
CA PRO A 159 1.52 -14.27 2.52
C PRO A 159 3.00 -14.01 2.28
N GLY A 160 3.39 -12.74 2.37
CA GLY A 160 4.74 -12.32 2.02
C GLY A 160 4.88 -10.83 2.10
N THR A 161 6.09 -10.37 2.40
CA THR A 161 6.38 -8.94 2.50
C THR A 161 6.43 -8.26 1.14
N CYS A 162 6.54 -8.97 0.03
CA CYS A 162 6.66 -8.34 -1.29
C CYS A 162 5.42 -8.52 -2.18
N PRO A 163 5.21 -7.59 -3.12
CA PRO A 163 4.30 -7.79 -4.24
C PRO A 163 4.71 -8.99 -5.11
N ASP A 164 3.73 -9.77 -5.54
CA ASP A 164 3.93 -10.92 -6.44
C ASP A 164 4.56 -10.53 -7.78
N GLY A 165 5.40 -11.42 -8.32
CA GLY A 165 6.09 -11.23 -9.60
C GLY A 165 7.33 -10.34 -9.55
N SER A 166 7.73 -9.88 -8.35
CA SER A 166 9.01 -9.20 -8.13
C SER A 166 10.18 -10.16 -8.36
N LYS A 167 11.02 -9.88 -9.38
CA LYS A 167 12.25 -10.65 -9.65
C LYS A 167 13.33 -10.44 -8.58
N THR A 168 13.23 -9.38 -7.79
CA THR A 168 14.24 -8.95 -6.81
C THR A 168 13.76 -9.07 -5.37
N CYS A 169 12.59 -9.66 -5.14
CA CYS A 169 12.11 -9.83 -3.78
C CYS A 169 12.91 -10.92 -3.06
N SER A 170 13.73 -10.46 -2.13
CA SER A 170 14.28 -11.21 -1.01
C SER A 170 13.87 -10.51 0.30
N ASP A 171 13.98 -11.21 1.42
CA ASP A 171 13.78 -10.59 2.75
C ASP A 171 14.61 -9.32 2.91
N ASP A 172 15.85 -9.35 2.42
CA ASP A 172 16.81 -8.25 2.52
C ASP A 172 16.38 -7.02 1.72
N ASN A 173 15.59 -7.19 0.66
CA ASN A 173 15.10 -6.12 -0.22
C ASN A 173 13.63 -5.76 0.03
N SER A 174 12.93 -6.47 0.91
CA SER A 174 11.51 -6.24 1.22
C SER A 174 11.23 -4.89 1.93
N GLY A 175 12.28 -4.27 2.47
CA GLY A 175 12.20 -3.10 3.34
C GLY A 175 11.59 -3.38 4.71
N VAL A 176 11.42 -4.66 5.06
CA VAL A 176 10.91 -5.10 6.36
C VAL A 176 12.06 -5.73 7.14
N PRO A 177 12.42 -5.19 8.32
CA PRO A 177 13.47 -5.79 9.14
C PRO A 177 13.11 -7.22 9.57
N LYS A 178 14.11 -8.11 9.69
CA LYS A 178 13.90 -9.49 10.19
C LYS A 178 13.28 -9.55 11.59
N SER A 179 13.52 -8.52 12.41
CA SER A 179 12.87 -8.38 13.73
C SER A 179 11.37 -8.08 13.67
N VAL A 180 10.86 -7.70 12.50
CA VAL A 180 9.45 -7.45 12.22
C VAL A 180 8.85 -8.68 11.54
N TYR A 181 9.53 -9.23 10.54
CA TYR A 181 9.10 -10.44 9.82
C TYR A 181 10.30 -11.24 9.33
N ASP A 182 10.29 -12.53 9.66
CA ASP A 182 11.28 -13.50 9.24
C ASP A 182 10.58 -14.55 8.37
N SER A 183 10.91 -14.60 7.07
CA SER A 183 10.31 -15.57 6.15
C SER A 183 10.68 -17.02 6.45
N SER A 184 11.77 -17.24 7.19
CA SER A 184 12.17 -18.59 7.64
C SER A 184 11.35 -19.07 8.84
N SER A 185 10.71 -18.14 9.56
CA SER A 185 9.85 -18.44 10.70
C SER A 185 8.63 -17.49 10.74
N PRO A 186 7.77 -17.54 9.72
CA PRO A 186 6.66 -16.61 9.58
C PRO A 186 5.69 -16.73 10.76
N GLU A 187 5.53 -17.93 11.32
CA GLU A 187 4.63 -18.16 12.45
C GLU A 187 5.09 -17.52 13.77
N ASN A 188 6.39 -17.36 13.95
CA ASN A 188 6.96 -16.74 15.15
C ASN A 188 7.20 -15.24 14.98
N SER A 189 6.99 -14.70 13.78
CA SER A 189 7.18 -13.29 13.49
C SER A 189 6.15 -12.42 14.22
N PRO A 190 6.53 -11.22 14.70
CA PRO A 190 5.60 -10.28 15.34
C PRO A 190 4.68 -9.56 14.35
N SER A 191 4.67 -9.98 13.09
CA SER A 191 3.78 -9.46 12.07
C SER A 191 3.31 -10.54 11.10
N ARG A 192 2.21 -10.25 10.39
CA ARG A 192 1.70 -11.03 9.26
C ARG A 192 1.40 -10.08 8.12
N PHE A 193 1.84 -10.44 6.92
CA PHE A 193 1.71 -9.61 5.73
C PHE A 193 0.85 -10.31 4.69
N TYR A 194 -0.10 -9.55 4.14
CA TYR A 194 -0.90 -9.93 2.98
C TYR A 194 -0.65 -8.87 1.92
N THR A 195 0.12 -9.21 0.90
CA THR A 195 0.51 -8.24 -0.13
C THR A 195 -0.27 -8.46 -1.41
N ILE A 196 -0.89 -7.39 -1.90
CA ILE A 196 -1.60 -7.39 -3.18
C ILE A 196 -0.67 -6.81 -4.25
N GLY A 197 -0.39 -7.62 -5.28
CA GLY A 197 0.63 -7.41 -6.32
C GLY A 197 0.36 -6.30 -7.36
N ARG A 198 1.26 -6.15 -8.35
CA ARG A 198 1.28 -5.06 -9.34
C ARG A 198 0.13 -5.14 -10.35
N THR A 199 -0.70 -4.09 -10.39
CA THR A 199 -1.51 -3.71 -11.56
C THR A 199 -1.37 -2.20 -11.81
N SER A 200 -1.43 -1.80 -13.07
CA SER A 200 -1.47 -0.40 -13.51
C SER A 200 -2.89 0.19 -13.50
N LYS A 201 -3.93 -0.63 -13.36
CA LYS A 201 -5.32 -0.25 -13.55
C LYS A 201 -6.15 -0.22 -12.27
N GLY A 202 -5.62 -0.81 -11.20
CA GLY A 202 -6.22 -0.84 -9.85
C GLY A 202 -6.91 -2.15 -9.52
N TYR A 203 -7.47 -2.23 -8.32
CA TYR A 203 -8.00 -3.46 -7.75
C TYR A 203 -9.50 -3.35 -7.50
N GLU A 204 -10.23 -4.42 -7.76
CA GLU A 204 -11.52 -4.69 -7.16
C GLU A 204 -11.31 -5.69 -6.03
N ILE A 205 -11.46 -5.23 -4.78
CA ILE A 205 -11.22 -6.01 -3.57
C ILE A 205 -12.57 -6.31 -2.93
N THR A 206 -12.96 -7.57 -2.92
CA THR A 206 -14.16 -8.04 -2.21
C THR A 206 -13.74 -8.68 -0.90
N LEU A 207 -14.31 -8.20 0.19
CA LEU A 207 -14.07 -8.65 1.55
C LEU A 207 -15.33 -9.35 2.06
N THR A 208 -15.20 -10.56 2.57
CA THR A 208 -16.33 -11.35 3.09
C THR A 208 -16.01 -11.88 4.48
N LYS A 209 -16.94 -11.70 5.43
CA LYS A 209 -16.80 -12.24 6.78
C LYS A 209 -16.96 -13.76 6.74
N GLY A 210 -15.97 -14.46 7.25
CA GLY A 210 -15.97 -15.90 7.48
C GLY A 210 -15.70 -16.21 8.95
N ILE A 211 -15.59 -17.51 9.23
CA ILE A 211 -15.21 -18.07 10.52
C ILE A 211 -14.14 -19.11 10.24
N SER A 212 -13.00 -19.02 10.92
CA SER A 212 -11.99 -20.07 10.93
C SER A 212 -11.96 -20.73 12.31
N VAL A 213 -11.48 -21.97 12.39
CA VAL A 213 -11.27 -22.68 13.65
C VAL A 213 -9.78 -22.80 13.88
N VAL A 214 -9.26 -22.04 14.84
CA VAL A 214 -7.82 -22.02 15.18
C VAL A 214 -7.67 -22.70 16.54
N ASN A 215 -6.97 -23.83 16.58
CA ASN A 215 -6.76 -24.62 17.80
C ASN A 215 -8.07 -24.98 18.53
N GLY A 216 -9.15 -25.24 17.77
CA GLY A 216 -10.46 -25.60 18.32
C GLY A 216 -11.29 -24.43 18.84
N VAL A 217 -10.84 -23.19 18.66
CA VAL A 217 -11.57 -21.97 19.00
C VAL A 217 -12.00 -21.27 17.71
N GLU A 218 -13.27 -20.87 17.63
CA GLU A 218 -13.76 -20.04 16.52
C GLU A 218 -13.09 -18.66 16.55
N ALA A 219 -12.49 -18.30 15.42
CA ALA A 219 -11.89 -17.00 15.17
C ALA A 219 -12.59 -16.33 13.99
N GLY A 220 -12.68 -14.99 14.03
CA GLY A 220 -13.18 -14.24 12.89
C GLY A 220 -12.20 -14.32 11.73
N GLN A 221 -12.71 -14.50 10.52
CA GLN A 221 -11.91 -14.52 9.30
C GLN A 221 -12.44 -13.47 8.31
N ILE A 222 -11.54 -12.82 7.59
CA ILE A 222 -11.89 -11.98 6.44
C ILE A 222 -11.31 -12.67 5.20
N ASN A 223 -12.21 -13.23 4.41
CA ASN A 223 -11.91 -13.77 3.10
C ASN A 223 -11.78 -12.59 2.12
N VAL A 224 -10.65 -12.51 1.43
CA VAL A 224 -10.33 -11.42 0.51
C VAL A 224 -10.24 -12.00 -0.89
N CYS A 225 -10.93 -11.34 -1.82
CA CYS A 225 -10.91 -11.63 -3.23
C CYS A 225 -10.41 -10.40 -3.98
N VAL A 226 -9.40 -10.56 -4.83
CA VAL A 226 -8.84 -9.43 -5.60
C VAL A 226 -8.87 -9.73 -7.10
N LYS A 227 -9.44 -8.78 -7.86
CA LYS A 227 -9.45 -8.79 -9.32
C LYS A 227 -8.79 -7.53 -9.88
N GLU A 228 -8.04 -7.67 -10.98
CA GLU A 228 -7.58 -6.52 -11.77
C GLU A 228 -8.77 -5.88 -12.51
N ARG A 229 -8.78 -4.56 -12.60
CA ARG A 229 -9.76 -3.80 -13.40
C ARG A 229 -9.14 -3.27 -14.68
#